data_AF-A0A1B9B468-F1
#
_entry.id   AF-A0A1B9B468-F1
#
_cell.length_a   1.000
_cell.length_b   1.000
_cell.length_c   1.000
_cell.angle_alpha   90.00
_cell.angle_beta   90.00
_cell.angle_gamma   90.00
#
_symmetry.space_group_name_H-M   'P 1'
#
loop_
_entity.id
_entity.type
_entity.pdbx_description
1 polymer ?
#
loop_
_entity_poly.entity_id
_entity_poly.type
_entity_poly.pdbx_seq_one_letter_code
_entity_poly.pdbx_strand_id
1 'polypeptide(L)'
;MDESERKDIDGMKKLLLTMVWVILLAAYLPMAALADQTEAGKNVKEIDITTVPEEFLVQVENFKPGDWVVRELKVLNSGKMDFYYSFENSFLKGSEKLYNELLLKVTSEKTTLFNGKLKDFKELNPNFLAKGKTEILTMTVEMPFELGNEYQGLGTEFLFKLYATGEEDIVIPPGDKPTGPSKPVGPGGNSLPLPNTATGMFSLLAIGIGLVTAGGYLYILSKKKMMKTGLNRP
;
A
#
# COMPACT_ATOMS: atom_id res chain seq x y z
N MET A 1 -52.41 -51.16 -1.27
CA MET A 1 -51.25 -50.38 -0.78
C MET A 1 -51.12 -50.72 0.69
N ASP A 2 -50.20 -51.63 0.97
CA ASP A 2 -50.10 -52.37 2.22
C ASP A 2 -49.60 -51.45 3.35
N GLU A 3 -49.97 -51.75 4.60
CA GLU A 3 -49.59 -50.94 5.77
C GLU A 3 -48.07 -50.96 6.00
N SER A 4 -47.42 -52.04 5.54
CA SER A 4 -45.96 -52.20 5.46
C SER A 4 -45.33 -51.17 4.51
N GLU A 5 -45.82 -51.06 3.27
CA GLU A 5 -45.31 -50.12 2.26
C GLU A 5 -45.44 -48.64 2.68
N ARG A 6 -46.49 -48.27 3.45
CA ARG A 6 -46.63 -46.91 3.97
C ARG A 6 -45.59 -46.57 5.03
N LYS A 7 -45.26 -47.51 5.92
CA LYS A 7 -44.24 -47.31 6.96
C LYS A 7 -42.85 -47.17 6.35
N ASP A 8 -42.55 -47.93 5.31
CA ASP A 8 -41.25 -47.87 4.63
C ASP A 8 -41.04 -46.54 3.87
N ILE A 9 -42.09 -46.03 3.22
CA ILE A 9 -42.05 -44.72 2.54
C ILE A 9 -41.91 -43.58 3.56
N ASP A 10 -42.58 -43.66 4.70
CA ASP A 10 -42.50 -42.63 5.75
C ASP A 10 -41.14 -42.63 6.46
N GLY A 11 -40.56 -43.81 6.68
CA GLY A 11 -39.20 -43.98 7.19
C GLY A 11 -38.15 -43.42 6.24
N MET A 12 -38.29 -43.68 4.93
CA MET A 12 -37.35 -43.19 3.91
C MET A 12 -37.44 -41.67 3.71
N LYS A 13 -38.64 -41.07 3.84
CA LYS A 13 -38.81 -39.61 3.84
C LYS A 13 -38.16 -38.95 5.05
N LYS A 14 -38.32 -39.54 6.24
CA LYS A 14 -37.65 -39.07 7.46
C LYS A 14 -36.12 -39.15 7.34
N LEU A 15 -35.60 -40.24 6.77
CA LEU A 15 -34.16 -40.41 6.52
C LEU A 15 -33.61 -39.39 5.51
N LEU A 16 -34.36 -39.09 4.44
CA LEU A 16 -33.98 -38.06 3.48
C LEU A 16 -34.02 -36.66 4.10
N LEU A 17 -35.03 -36.38 4.93
CA LEU A 17 -35.15 -35.10 5.61
C LEU A 17 -34.01 -34.88 6.61
N THR A 18 -33.62 -35.92 7.35
CA THR A 18 -32.49 -35.85 8.29
C THR A 18 -31.16 -35.68 7.56
N MET A 19 -30.94 -36.35 6.43
CA MET A 19 -29.74 -36.13 5.60
C MET A 19 -29.66 -34.69 5.08
N VAL A 20 -30.77 -34.10 4.62
CA VAL A 20 -30.80 -32.69 4.18
C VAL A 20 -30.49 -31.75 5.34
N TRP A 21 -31.03 -32.00 6.53
CA TRP A 21 -30.71 -31.22 7.72
C TRP A 21 -29.23 -31.32 8.13
N VAL A 22 -28.63 -32.52 8.06
CA VAL A 22 -27.20 -32.71 8.35
C VAL A 22 -26.33 -32.00 7.32
N ILE A 23 -26.70 -32.01 6.04
CA ILE A 23 -25.97 -31.30 4.97
C ILE A 23 -26.08 -29.77 5.16
N LEU A 24 -27.27 -29.26 5.52
CA LEU A 24 -27.45 -27.84 5.82
C LEU A 24 -26.64 -27.42 7.05
N LEU A 25 -26.61 -28.24 8.10
CA LEU A 25 -25.79 -27.99 9.29
C LEU A 25 -24.29 -28.02 8.97
N ALA A 26 -23.85 -29.02 8.18
CA ALA A 26 -22.47 -29.16 7.73
C ALA A 26 -22.03 -28.06 6.75
N ALA A 27 -22.96 -27.45 6.01
CA ALA A 27 -22.71 -26.28 5.17
C ALA A 27 -22.71 -24.97 5.97
N TYR A 28 -23.47 -24.89 7.07
CA TYR A 28 -23.51 -23.73 7.96
C TYR A 28 -22.25 -23.60 8.82
N LEU A 29 -21.71 -24.72 9.32
CA LEU A 29 -20.49 -24.74 10.16
C LEU A 29 -19.27 -24.05 9.51
N PRO A 30 -18.90 -24.30 8.23
CA PRO A 30 -17.80 -23.59 7.58
C PRO A 30 -18.14 -22.13 7.29
N MET A 31 -19.41 -21.75 7.07
CA MET A 31 -19.80 -20.34 6.90
C MET A 31 -19.66 -19.55 8.20
N ALA A 32 -19.98 -20.13 9.36
CA ALA A 32 -19.75 -19.48 10.66
C ALA A 32 -18.24 -19.34 10.96
N ALA A 33 -17.44 -20.35 10.65
CA ALA A 33 -15.97 -20.29 10.79
C ALA A 33 -15.29 -19.33 9.79
N LEU A 34 -15.89 -19.11 8.62
CA LEU A 34 -15.45 -18.11 7.63
C LEU A 34 -15.96 -16.70 7.97
N ALA A 35 -17.10 -16.55 8.63
CA ALA A 35 -17.60 -15.26 9.11
C ALA A 35 -16.76 -14.71 10.27
N ASP A 36 -16.27 -15.58 11.16
CA ASP A 36 -15.37 -15.18 12.25
C ASP A 36 -13.97 -14.76 11.76
N GLN A 37 -13.60 -15.18 10.54
CA GLN A 37 -12.39 -14.72 9.84
C GLN A 37 -12.57 -13.37 9.14
N THR A 38 -13.77 -12.76 9.17
CA THR A 38 -14.00 -11.43 8.58
C THR A 38 -13.92 -10.27 9.57
N GLU A 39 -13.78 -10.54 10.88
CA GLU A 39 -13.57 -9.49 11.89
C GLU A 39 -12.28 -9.62 12.71
N ALA A 40 -11.47 -10.66 12.47
CA ALA A 40 -10.13 -10.80 13.04
C ALA A 40 -9.06 -10.61 11.96
N GLY A 41 -8.93 -9.40 11.40
CA GLY A 41 -7.94 -9.23 10.32
C GLY A 41 -7.82 -7.90 9.58
N LYS A 42 -8.58 -6.85 9.93
CA LYS A 42 -8.06 -5.49 9.68
C LYS A 42 -6.96 -5.27 10.72
N ASN A 43 -5.80 -5.88 10.50
CA ASN A 43 -4.56 -5.33 11.01
C ASN A 43 -4.59 -3.88 10.54
N VAL A 44 -4.83 -2.97 11.46
CA VAL A 44 -4.75 -1.53 11.23
C VAL A 44 -3.25 -1.24 11.10
N LYS A 45 -2.66 -1.69 9.99
CA LYS A 45 -1.40 -1.21 9.43
C LYS A 45 -1.68 0.20 8.94
N GLU A 46 -1.85 1.10 9.90
CA GLU A 46 -2.13 2.49 9.64
C GLU A 46 -0.80 3.22 9.75
N ILE A 47 -0.16 3.34 8.59
CA ILE A 47 0.84 4.36 8.34
C ILE A 47 0.07 5.68 8.33
N ASP A 48 0.40 6.55 9.27
CA ASP A 48 -0.15 7.90 9.32
C ASP A 48 1.04 8.86 9.48
N ILE A 49 1.20 9.70 8.46
CA ILE A 49 2.28 10.67 8.35
C ILE A 49 1.68 12.07 8.42
N THR A 50 2.21 12.87 9.34
CA THR A 50 1.81 14.26 9.49
C THR A 50 3.00 15.15 9.19
N THR A 51 2.82 16.11 8.28
CA THR A 51 3.84 17.10 7.92
C THR A 51 3.45 18.49 8.39
N VAL A 52 4.43 19.26 8.86
CA VAL A 52 4.27 20.68 9.13
C VAL A 52 5.43 21.43 8.47
N PRO A 53 5.17 22.29 7.47
CA PRO A 53 3.86 22.55 6.84
C PRO A 53 3.32 21.34 6.05
N GLU A 54 2.02 21.35 5.73
CA GLU A 54 1.36 20.28 4.96
C GLU A 54 1.95 20.17 3.55
N GLU A 55 2.08 21.31 2.86
CA GLU A 55 2.79 21.43 1.59
C GLU A 55 4.16 22.09 1.79
N PHE A 56 5.21 21.47 1.26
CA PHE A 56 6.56 22.00 1.36
C PHE A 56 7.00 22.72 0.08
N LEU A 57 6.35 23.86 -0.15
CA LEU A 57 6.61 24.77 -1.26
C LEU A 57 7.83 25.65 -0.98
N VAL A 58 8.75 25.72 -1.94
CA VAL A 58 9.87 26.67 -1.92
C VAL A 58 9.77 27.61 -3.10
N GLN A 59 9.73 28.90 -2.80
CA GLN A 59 9.73 29.98 -3.77
C GLN A 59 11.01 30.79 -3.60
N VAL A 60 11.75 30.91 -4.68
CA VAL A 60 12.98 31.69 -4.78
C VAL A 60 12.71 32.82 -5.75
N GLU A 61 12.79 34.06 -5.27
CA GLU A 61 12.57 35.26 -6.09
C GLU A 61 13.63 36.31 -5.81
N ASN A 62 14.13 36.95 -6.87
CA ASN A 62 15.09 38.06 -6.77
C ASN A 62 16.36 37.74 -5.98
N PHE A 63 16.77 36.47 -5.94
CA PHE A 63 18.04 36.10 -5.34
C PHE A 63 19.20 36.72 -6.11
N LYS A 64 20.21 37.11 -5.35
CA LYS A 64 21.52 37.48 -5.85
C LYS A 64 22.48 36.32 -5.65
N PRO A 65 23.56 36.24 -6.44
CA PRO A 65 24.62 35.26 -6.21
C PRO A 65 25.10 35.33 -4.76
N GLY A 66 25.07 34.19 -4.07
CA GLY A 66 25.37 34.07 -2.64
C GLY A 66 24.16 34.19 -1.70
N ASP A 67 22.96 34.46 -2.18
CA ASP A 67 21.75 34.43 -1.35
C ASP A 67 21.31 32.98 -1.08
N TRP A 68 20.72 32.76 0.10
CA TRP A 68 20.13 31.48 0.47
C TRP A 68 18.81 31.66 1.21
N VAL A 69 18.01 30.59 1.17
CA VAL A 69 16.81 30.45 2.00
C VAL A 69 16.83 29.13 2.74
N VAL A 70 16.39 29.18 3.99
CA VAL A 70 16.21 28.00 4.84
C VAL A 70 14.72 27.74 5.02
N ARG A 71 14.35 26.47 4.92
CA ARG A 71 13.00 25.97 5.19
C ARG A 71 13.09 24.72 6.03
N GLU A 72 12.19 24.58 6.99
CA GLU A 72 12.11 23.42 7.87
C GLU A 72 10.82 22.65 7.58
N LEU A 73 10.94 21.33 7.46
CA LEU A 73 9.84 20.40 7.34
C LEU A 73 9.88 19.47 8.56
N LYS A 74 8.83 19.51 9.36
CA LYS A 74 8.64 18.59 10.47
C LYS A 74 7.85 17.38 9.97
N VAL A 75 8.42 16.20 10.08
CA VAL A 75 7.79 14.92 9.76
C VAL A 75 7.47 14.19 11.05
N LEU A 76 6.21 13.83 11.25
CA LEU A 76 5.72 13.11 12.42
C LEU A 76 5.11 11.78 11.98
N ASN A 77 5.54 10.70 12.64
CA ASN A 77 4.85 9.42 12.55
C ASN A 77 3.71 9.39 13.59
N SER A 78 2.50 9.76 13.15
CA SER A 78 1.26 9.72 13.94
C SER A 78 0.60 8.34 13.94
N GLY A 79 1.13 7.42 13.12
CA GLY A 79 0.62 6.07 12.93
C GLY A 79 0.93 5.10 14.06
N LYS A 80 0.46 3.86 13.87
CA LYS A 80 0.62 2.77 14.85
C LYS A 80 1.86 1.91 14.58
N MET A 81 2.52 2.12 13.44
CA MET A 81 3.65 1.33 12.97
C MET A 81 4.82 2.23 12.55
N ASP A 82 6.02 1.65 12.59
CA ASP A 82 7.20 2.28 12.06
C ASP A 82 7.12 2.33 10.53
N PHE A 83 7.68 3.38 9.91
CA PHE A 83 7.72 3.51 8.46
C PHE A 83 9.05 4.07 8.00
N TYR A 84 9.30 3.92 6.71
CA TYR A 84 10.32 4.69 6.01
C TYR A 84 9.66 5.79 5.21
N TYR A 85 10.32 6.93 5.10
CA TYR A 85 9.87 8.01 4.24
C TYR A 85 10.95 8.42 3.24
N SER A 86 10.53 8.83 2.05
CA SER A 86 11.36 9.46 1.03
C SER A 86 10.70 10.76 0.56
N PHE A 87 11.46 11.62 -0.12
CA PHE A 87 10.88 12.79 -0.77
C PHE A 87 11.49 13.01 -2.14
N GLU A 88 10.67 13.54 -3.03
CA GLU A 88 11.04 13.95 -4.38
C GLU A 88 10.83 15.46 -4.54
N ASN A 89 11.54 16.05 -5.50
CA ASN A 89 11.30 17.44 -5.93
C ASN A 89 10.49 17.45 -7.24
N SER A 90 9.52 18.35 -7.31
CA SER A 90 8.85 18.73 -8.56
C SER A 90 8.99 20.23 -8.81
N PHE A 91 9.58 20.61 -9.95
CA PHE A 91 9.49 21.98 -10.47
C PHE A 91 8.02 22.34 -10.76
N LEU A 92 7.59 23.53 -10.34
CA LEU A 92 6.22 24.00 -10.56
C LEU A 92 6.17 25.08 -11.64
N LYS A 93 6.89 26.18 -11.46
CA LYS A 93 6.85 27.32 -12.39
C LYS A 93 8.06 28.25 -12.23
N GLY A 94 8.20 29.17 -13.18
CA GLY A 94 9.25 30.19 -13.19
C GLY A 94 10.41 29.82 -14.10
N SER A 95 11.62 30.22 -13.72
CA SER A 95 12.82 29.99 -14.51
C SER A 95 13.43 28.62 -14.23
N GLU A 96 13.28 27.69 -15.18
CA GLU A 96 14.02 26.43 -15.18
C GLU A 96 15.53 26.65 -15.20
N LYS A 97 16.00 27.72 -15.86
CA LYS A 97 17.41 28.10 -15.89
C LYS A 97 17.94 28.36 -14.48
N LEU A 98 17.19 29.10 -13.66
CA LEU A 98 17.56 29.33 -12.26
C LEU A 98 17.43 28.03 -11.45
N TYR A 99 16.31 27.32 -11.57
CA TYR A 99 16.06 26.05 -10.88
C TYR A 99 17.22 25.05 -11.06
N ASN A 100 17.76 24.96 -12.27
CA ASN A 100 18.83 24.02 -12.64
C ASN A 100 20.20 24.33 -12.01
N GLU A 101 20.40 25.55 -11.53
CA GLU A 101 21.68 26.01 -10.99
C GLU A 101 21.65 26.25 -9.48
N LEU A 102 20.48 26.24 -8.84
CA LEU A 102 20.37 26.32 -7.39
C LEU A 102 21.03 25.10 -6.73
N LEU A 103 21.69 25.33 -5.60
CA LEU A 103 22.21 24.29 -4.72
C LEU A 103 21.16 23.96 -3.66
N LEU A 104 20.95 22.67 -3.45
CA LEU A 104 20.13 22.13 -2.38
C LEU A 104 21.01 21.38 -1.39
N LYS A 105 20.87 21.75 -0.12
CA LYS A 105 21.39 20.99 1.01
C LYS A 105 20.23 20.57 1.90
N VAL A 106 20.12 19.27 2.17
CA VAL A 106 19.12 18.71 3.08
C VAL A 106 19.82 18.09 4.27
N THR A 107 19.43 18.50 5.47
CA THR A 107 19.99 17.99 6.73
C THR A 107 18.89 17.54 7.66
N SER A 108 19.12 16.42 8.34
CA SER A 108 18.36 16.01 9.52
C SER A 108 19.27 16.12 10.74
N GLU A 109 18.88 16.96 11.71
CA GLU A 109 19.69 17.30 12.88
C GLU A 109 21.13 17.73 12.51
N LYS A 110 22.11 16.81 12.61
CA LYS A 110 23.53 17.05 12.27
C LYS A 110 24.01 16.24 11.05
N THR A 111 23.13 15.48 10.42
CA THR A 111 23.45 14.59 9.31
C THR A 111 23.04 15.23 8.00
N THR A 112 23.97 15.33 7.07
CA THR A 112 23.65 15.79 5.70
C THR A 112 23.13 14.62 4.90
N LEU A 113 21.88 14.71 4.46
CA LEU A 113 21.19 13.69 3.67
C LEU A 113 21.43 13.93 2.16
N PHE A 114 21.54 15.19 1.75
CA PHE A 114 21.86 15.57 0.38
C PHE A 114 22.63 16.90 0.35
N ASN A 115 23.54 17.04 -0.61
CA ASN A 115 24.24 18.28 -0.91
C ASN A 115 24.67 18.29 -2.39
N GLY A 116 24.03 19.11 -3.21
CA GLY A 116 24.28 19.15 -4.65
C GLY A 116 23.36 20.13 -5.39
N LYS A 117 23.30 20.04 -6.72
CA LYS A 117 22.37 20.86 -7.50
C LYS A 117 20.94 20.37 -7.34
N LEU A 118 20.00 21.30 -7.33
CA LEU A 118 18.57 21.03 -7.20
C LEU A 118 18.04 20.13 -8.32
N LYS A 119 18.51 20.33 -9.57
CA LYS A 119 18.14 19.48 -10.72
C LYS A 119 18.58 18.02 -10.61
N ASP A 120 19.63 17.76 -9.84
CA ASP A 120 20.19 16.42 -9.66
C ASP A 120 19.49 15.68 -8.51
N PHE A 121 18.69 16.41 -7.71
CA PHE A 121 17.87 15.84 -6.67
C PHE A 121 16.61 15.21 -7.26
N LYS A 122 16.60 13.88 -7.39
CA LYS A 122 15.43 13.11 -7.84
C LYS A 122 14.60 12.61 -6.67
N GLU A 123 15.24 11.83 -5.80
CA GLU A 123 14.62 11.23 -4.63
C GLU A 123 15.68 11.11 -3.52
N LEU A 124 15.28 11.32 -2.27
CA LEU A 124 16.12 10.98 -1.13
C LEU A 124 15.99 9.50 -0.79
N ASN A 125 17.10 8.85 -0.44
CA ASN A 125 17.09 7.50 0.11
C ASN A 125 16.11 7.39 1.29
N PRO A 126 15.31 6.30 1.36
CA PRO A 126 14.32 6.12 2.42
C PRO A 126 14.94 6.21 3.82
N ASN A 127 14.39 7.07 4.68
CA ASN A 127 14.81 7.22 6.07
C ASN A 127 13.78 6.61 7.01
N PHE A 128 14.27 5.92 8.04
CA PHE A 128 13.44 5.25 9.02
C PHE A 128 12.90 6.25 10.06
N LEU A 129 11.59 6.19 10.33
CA LEU A 129 10.94 6.95 11.40
C LEU A 129 10.06 6.03 12.26
N ALA A 130 10.49 5.81 13.50
CA ALA A 130 9.73 5.00 14.46
C ALA A 130 8.41 5.68 14.85
N LYS A 131 7.43 4.87 15.25
CA LYS A 131 6.11 5.33 15.69
C LYS A 131 6.18 6.37 16.80
N GLY A 132 5.37 7.42 16.69
CA GLY A 132 5.33 8.53 17.63
C GLY A 132 6.59 9.40 17.65
N LYS A 133 7.55 9.17 16.74
CA LYS A 133 8.74 10.02 16.60
C LYS A 133 8.51 11.12 15.59
N THR A 134 9.29 12.17 15.80
CA THR A 134 9.34 13.35 14.97
C THR A 134 10.75 13.54 14.48
N GLU A 135 10.88 13.94 13.22
CA GLU A 135 12.13 14.36 12.62
C GLU A 135 11.97 15.76 12.02
N ILE A 136 13.02 16.57 12.09
CA ILE A 136 13.06 17.91 11.50
C ILE A 136 14.09 17.89 10.38
N LEU A 137 13.60 18.11 9.17
CA LEU A 137 14.41 18.26 7.97
C LEU A 137 14.62 19.75 7.70
N THR A 138 15.87 20.17 7.66
CA THR A 138 16.25 21.52 7.27
C THR A 138 16.75 21.49 5.83
N MET A 139 16.05 22.22 4.97
CA MET A 139 16.45 22.44 3.58
C MET A 139 17.04 23.84 3.44
N THR A 140 18.23 23.90 2.89
CA THR A 140 18.88 25.15 2.48
C THR A 140 18.98 25.17 0.97
N VAL A 141 18.41 26.20 0.36
CA VAL A 141 18.49 26.45 -1.08
C VAL A 141 19.35 27.69 -1.27
N GLU A 142 20.44 27.55 -2.01
CA GLU A 142 21.45 28.58 -2.20
C GLU A 142 21.65 28.87 -3.68
N MET A 143 21.83 30.15 -4.01
CA MET A 143 22.27 30.59 -5.32
C MET A 143 23.80 30.69 -5.34
N PRO A 144 24.52 29.88 -6.15
CA PRO A 144 25.97 29.93 -6.21
C PRO A 144 26.52 31.33 -6.53
N PHE A 145 27.67 31.68 -5.94
CA PHE A 145 28.39 32.93 -6.22
C PHE A 145 28.89 33.06 -7.66
N GLU A 146 29.08 31.93 -8.35
CA GLU A 146 29.55 31.89 -9.74
C GLU A 146 28.49 32.26 -10.77
N LEU A 147 27.22 32.38 -10.36
CA LEU A 147 26.15 32.79 -11.26
C LEU A 147 26.22 34.29 -11.56
N GLY A 148 26.10 34.65 -12.83
CA GLY A 148 26.17 36.04 -13.27
C GLY A 148 24.84 36.80 -13.13
N ASN A 149 24.87 38.08 -13.50
CA ASN A 149 23.71 38.99 -13.42
C ASN A 149 22.54 38.55 -14.31
N GLU A 150 22.74 37.65 -15.26
CA GLU A 150 21.69 37.07 -16.11
C GLU A 150 20.68 36.19 -15.35
N TYR A 151 20.97 35.88 -14.08
CA TYR A 151 20.04 35.21 -13.18
C TYR A 151 19.32 36.17 -12.23
N GLN A 152 19.76 37.43 -12.15
CA GLN A 152 19.17 38.43 -11.28
C GLN A 152 17.75 38.78 -11.75
N GLY A 153 16.81 38.83 -10.79
CA GLY A 153 15.40 39.12 -11.08
C GLY A 153 14.60 37.91 -11.57
N LEU A 154 15.23 36.76 -11.75
CA LEU A 154 14.51 35.52 -12.02
C LEU A 154 13.85 34.99 -10.74
N GLY A 155 12.77 34.25 -10.93
CA GLY A 155 12.09 33.54 -9.86
C GLY A 155 11.79 32.10 -10.26
N THR A 156 11.78 31.19 -9.30
CA THR A 156 11.41 29.78 -9.50
C THR A 156 10.66 29.25 -8.28
N GLU A 157 9.74 28.34 -8.53
CA GLU A 157 8.91 27.69 -7.52
C GLU A 157 8.93 26.19 -7.73
N PHE A 158 9.12 25.44 -6.65
CA PHE A 158 9.18 23.99 -6.66
C PHE A 158 8.63 23.43 -5.35
N LEU A 159 8.20 22.17 -5.40
CA LEU A 159 7.52 21.47 -4.32
C LEU A 159 8.30 20.20 -3.96
N PHE A 160 8.44 19.94 -2.67
CA PHE A 160 8.86 18.63 -2.19
C PHE A 160 7.64 17.80 -1.80
N LYS A 161 7.52 16.61 -2.39
CA LYS A 161 6.48 15.63 -2.04
C LYS A 161 7.09 14.54 -1.18
N LEU A 162 6.39 14.18 -0.11
CA LEU A 162 6.82 13.18 0.85
C LEU A 162 6.01 11.89 0.64
N TYR A 163 6.69 10.75 0.68
CA TYR A 163 6.10 9.43 0.59
C TYR A 163 6.44 8.62 1.83
N ALA A 164 5.49 7.81 2.31
CA ALA A 164 5.68 6.93 3.46
C ALA A 164 5.36 5.48 3.07
N THR A 165 6.25 4.56 3.43
CA THR A 165 6.17 3.13 3.12
C THR A 165 6.39 2.32 4.38
N GLY A 166 5.55 1.31 4.62
CA GLY A 166 5.64 0.49 5.83
C GLY A 166 6.90 -0.38 5.83
N GLU A 167 7.42 -0.69 7.01
CA GLU A 167 8.63 -1.51 7.15
C GLU A 167 8.53 -2.87 6.43
N GLU A 168 7.36 -3.51 6.47
CA GLU A 168 7.14 -4.83 5.85
C GLU A 168 7.15 -4.79 4.30
N ASP A 169 7.01 -3.61 3.70
CA ASP A 169 6.97 -3.44 2.24
C ASP A 169 8.37 -3.19 1.64
N ILE A 170 9.42 -3.07 2.48
CA ILE A 170 10.79 -2.85 2.02
C ILE A 170 11.62 -4.13 2.12
N VAL A 171 12.01 -4.69 0.98
CA VAL A 171 12.99 -5.78 0.90
C VAL A 171 14.39 -5.19 1.04
N ILE A 172 14.83 -4.95 2.28
CA ILE A 172 16.21 -4.60 2.57
C ILE A 172 17.04 -5.90 2.55
N PRO A 173 18.21 -5.96 1.87
CA PRO A 173 19.11 -7.10 1.97
C PRO A 173 19.39 -7.46 3.45
N PRO A 174 19.44 -8.75 3.80
CA PRO A 174 19.64 -9.17 5.19
C PRO A 174 21.02 -8.74 5.68
N GLY A 175 21.07 -7.60 6.36
CA GLY A 175 22.29 -6.96 6.86
C GLY A 175 22.07 -5.53 7.37
N ASP A 176 21.11 -4.81 6.79
CA ASP A 176 20.86 -3.39 7.08
C ASP A 176 19.52 -3.16 7.78
N LYS A 177 19.23 -3.86 8.88
CA LYS A 177 18.19 -3.40 9.81
C LYS A 177 18.78 -2.30 10.69
N PRO A 178 18.42 -1.01 10.53
CA PRO A 178 18.98 0.04 11.35
C PRO A 178 18.39 -0.06 12.76
N THR A 179 19.18 -0.52 13.72
CA THR A 179 18.87 -0.42 15.15
C THR A 179 19.25 0.99 15.61
N GLY A 180 18.34 1.96 15.42
CA GLY A 180 18.56 3.35 15.82
C GLY A 180 19.13 4.24 14.70
N PRO A 181 19.35 5.55 14.97
CA PRO A 181 19.49 6.57 13.95
C PRO A 181 20.77 6.34 13.15
N SER A 182 20.62 5.70 11.99
CA SER A 182 21.72 5.22 11.17
C SER A 182 21.91 6.13 9.97
N LYS A 183 23.18 6.48 9.74
CA LYS A 183 23.70 7.30 8.63
C LYS A 183 23.14 6.89 7.25
N PRO A 184 23.03 7.83 6.29
CA PRO A 184 22.54 7.53 4.95
C PRO A 184 23.53 6.64 4.21
N VAL A 185 23.05 5.47 3.77
CA VAL A 185 23.69 4.64 2.74
C VAL A 185 23.56 5.38 1.40
N GLY A 186 24.61 5.38 0.59
CA GLY A 186 24.70 6.15 -0.67
C GLY A 186 23.85 5.62 -1.83
N PRO A 187 23.88 6.30 -2.99
CA PRO A 187 22.91 6.13 -4.07
C PRO A 187 23.24 4.90 -4.93
N GLY A 188 22.43 3.85 -4.81
CA GLY A 188 22.47 2.67 -5.67
C GLY A 188 21.04 2.20 -5.89
N GLY A 189 20.45 2.62 -7.01
CA GLY A 189 19.04 2.40 -7.31
C GLY A 189 18.69 0.93 -7.45
N ASN A 190 17.51 0.57 -6.95
CA ASN A 190 16.72 -0.58 -7.41
C ASN A 190 15.24 -0.17 -7.34
N SER A 191 14.58 -0.22 -8.49
CA SER A 191 13.15 0.02 -8.65
C SER A 191 12.33 -0.88 -7.74
N LEU A 192 11.56 -0.29 -6.83
CA LEU A 192 10.67 -0.98 -5.90
C LEU A 192 9.51 -1.66 -6.67
N PRO A 193 9.27 -2.97 -6.47
CA PRO A 193 8.14 -3.66 -7.07
C PRO A 193 6.84 -3.21 -6.39
N LEU A 194 5.82 -2.91 -7.19
CA LEU A 194 4.49 -2.54 -6.70
C LEU A 194 3.86 -3.70 -5.90
N PRO A 195 3.04 -3.40 -4.88
CA PRO A 195 2.36 -4.42 -4.08
C PRO A 195 1.39 -5.23 -4.94
N ASN A 196 1.51 -6.56 -4.89
CA ASN A 196 0.71 -7.49 -5.68
C ASN A 196 -0.63 -7.78 -4.98
N THR A 197 -1.63 -6.92 -5.20
CA THR A 197 -3.00 -7.07 -4.69
C THR A 197 -3.87 -8.03 -5.51
N ALA A 198 -3.35 -8.57 -6.62
CA ALA A 198 -4.14 -9.39 -7.54
C ALA A 198 -4.43 -10.82 -7.00
N THR A 199 -3.55 -11.36 -6.16
CA THR A 199 -3.63 -12.76 -5.71
C THR A 199 -4.93 -13.07 -4.93
N GLY A 200 -5.46 -12.11 -4.16
CA GLY A 200 -6.67 -12.31 -3.36
C GLY A 200 -7.96 -12.41 -4.19
N MET A 201 -8.06 -11.65 -5.28
CA MET A 201 -9.25 -11.69 -6.17
C MET A 201 -9.34 -13.00 -6.94
N PHE A 202 -8.20 -13.57 -7.36
CA PHE A 202 -8.18 -14.85 -8.10
C PHE A 202 -8.64 -16.03 -7.23
N SER A 203 -8.32 -16.04 -5.93
CA SER A 203 -8.78 -17.11 -5.02
C SER A 203 -10.30 -17.12 -4.85
N LEU A 204 -10.93 -15.95 -4.67
CA LEU A 204 -12.39 -15.83 -4.57
C LEU A 204 -13.10 -16.24 -5.86
N LEU A 205 -12.54 -15.86 -7.01
CA LEU A 205 -13.09 -16.19 -8.32
C LEU A 205 -12.98 -17.70 -8.61
N ALA A 206 -11.87 -18.34 -8.22
CA ALA A 206 -11.68 -19.79 -8.34
C ALA A 206 -12.70 -20.58 -7.49
N ILE A 207 -12.98 -20.13 -6.26
CA ILE A 207 -14.01 -20.74 -5.40
C ILE A 207 -15.40 -20.62 -6.05
N GLY A 208 -15.72 -19.44 -6.60
CA GLY A 208 -16.98 -19.23 -7.33
C GLY A 208 -17.17 -20.16 -8.52
N ILE A 209 -16.13 -20.32 -9.35
CA ILE A 209 -16.16 -21.27 -10.49
C ILE A 209 -16.35 -22.71 -10.00
N GLY A 210 -15.68 -23.10 -8.90
CA GLY A 210 -15.84 -24.42 -8.30
C GLY A 210 -17.28 -24.71 -7.87
N LEU A 211 -17.95 -23.74 -7.25
CA LEU A 211 -19.34 -23.88 -6.82
C LEU A 211 -20.32 -23.99 -8.01
N VAL A 212 -20.15 -23.17 -9.05
CA VAL A 212 -21.02 -23.20 -10.24
C VAL A 212 -20.86 -24.51 -11.00
N THR A 213 -19.63 -25.01 -11.15
CA THR A 213 -19.35 -26.28 -11.84
C THR A 213 -19.89 -27.47 -11.06
N ALA A 214 -19.70 -27.52 -9.75
CA ALA A 214 -20.26 -28.57 -8.89
C ALA A 214 -21.80 -28.57 -8.89
N GLY A 215 -22.41 -27.39 -8.78
CA GLY A 215 -23.87 -27.23 -8.84
C GLY A 215 -24.46 -27.65 -10.19
N GLY A 216 -23.83 -27.25 -11.29
CA GLY A 216 -24.22 -27.65 -12.64
C GLY A 216 -24.11 -29.17 -12.86
N TYR A 217 -23.05 -29.78 -12.34
CA TYR A 217 -22.86 -31.23 -12.43
C TYR A 217 -23.93 -32.01 -11.66
N LEU A 218 -24.24 -31.58 -10.42
CA LEU A 218 -25.32 -32.16 -9.62
C LEU A 218 -26.69 -32.01 -10.29
N TYR A 219 -26.97 -30.86 -10.91
CA TYR A 219 -28.21 -30.62 -11.65
C TYR A 219 -28.38 -31.57 -12.84
N ILE A 220 -27.30 -31.84 -13.58
CA ILE A 220 -27.33 -32.78 -14.71
C ILE A 220 -27.61 -34.21 -14.22
N LEU A 221 -27.00 -34.62 -13.10
CA LEU A 221 -27.23 -35.95 -12.52
C LEU A 221 -28.66 -36.10 -11.98
N SER A 222 -29.20 -35.09 -11.32
CA SER A 222 -30.58 -35.12 -10.81
C SER A 222 -31.60 -35.18 -11.95
N LYS A 223 -31.38 -34.44 -13.04
CA LYS A 223 -32.21 -34.50 -14.25
C LYS A 223 -32.14 -35.86 -14.94
N LYS A 224 -30.94 -36.46 -15.04
CA LYS A 224 -30.77 -37.83 -15.59
C LYS A 224 -31.46 -38.90 -14.73
N LYS A 225 -31.44 -38.75 -13.41
CA LYS A 225 -32.13 -39.67 -12.49
C LYS A 225 -33.65 -39.55 -12.65
N MET A 226 -34.19 -38.34 -12.70
CA MET A 226 -35.62 -38.08 -12.95
C MET A 226 -36.11 -38.65 -14.29
N MET A 227 -35.33 -38.53 -15.37
CA MET A 227 -35.69 -39.10 -16.68
C MET A 227 -35.67 -40.63 -16.68
N LYS A 228 -34.75 -41.27 -15.95
CA LYS A 228 -34.74 -42.73 -15.79
C LYS A 228 -35.89 -43.25 -14.93
N THR A 229 -36.39 -42.45 -13.98
CA THR A 229 -37.55 -42.81 -13.16
C THR A 229 -38.89 -42.52 -13.86
N GLY A 230 -38.92 -41.61 -14.83
CA GLY A 230 -40.08 -41.32 -15.68
C GLY A 230 -40.26 -42.26 -16.88
N LEU A 231 -39.22 -43.02 -17.26
CA LEU A 231 -39.28 -44.00 -18.36
C LEU A 231 -39.58 -45.43 -17.89
N ASN A 232 -40.04 -45.61 -16.65
CA ASN A 232 -40.30 -46.93 -16.08
C ASN A 232 -41.64 -46.99 -15.32
N ARG A 233 -42.68 -46.38 -15.90
CA ARG A 233 -44.09 -46.61 -15.55
C ARG A 233 -45.00 -46.30 -16.75
N PRO A 234 -45.98 -47.15 -17.03
CA PRO A 234 -45.89 -48.58 -17.37
C PRO A 234 -45.43 -48.83 -18.82
#